data_AF-A0A4R4JTI4-F1
#
_entry.id   AF-A0A4R4JTI4-F1
#
_cell.length_a   1.000
_cell.length_b   1.000
_cell.length_c   1.000
_cell.angle_alpha   90.00
_cell.angle_beta   90.00
_cell.angle_gamma   90.00
#
_symmetry.space_group_name_H-M   'P 1'
#
loop_
_entity.id
_entity.type
_entity.pdbx_description
1 polymer ?
#
loop_
_entity_poly.entity_id
_entity_poly.type
_entity_poly.pdbx_seq_one_letter_code
_entity_poly.pdbx_strand_id
1 'polypeptide(L)'
;MPAINTVKDGEINNLAAYHMLAEVYISLKRFADAVTAASAVINSPDVALMKQRFGSLAQQPGDVYWDLFRRFNQNRGGGNTEGIWVFQYEVDVLGGVVRSSTKEGPQLERDCAPRPYSFPYKDPTGVVPFLALGVSDNTGGRGIGRFRGTDLYTYGVWQYDWNDMRNSEYNFIRDVEFNNPASVWYGQKLSEHMEIFRQRLDDTLRNFYPYPSKVTTPGQHPAELYVNPELKTLNASTAGTTYSDQYYIRLAETYLLRAEAHLGAGNTVQAAADINVIRDRAKAKPITAEMVTIDFILDERIRELGVEEKRRLTLNRLGLLYERTKKYCNGHPTAANFGVDVAPHNNLFPIPLSEIERNTGAVLEQNPGYASQ
;
A
#
# COMPACT_ATOMS: atom_id res chain seq x y z
N MET A 1 -1.67 -11.81 -26.58
CA MET A 1 -1.43 -12.33 -25.21
C MET A 1 -2.50 -13.35 -24.87
N PRO A 2 -2.17 -14.43 -24.15
CA PRO A 2 -3.13 -15.46 -23.72
C PRO A 2 -4.21 -14.91 -22.77
N ALA A 3 -5.34 -15.61 -22.66
CA ALA A 3 -6.40 -15.25 -21.72
C ALA A 3 -5.98 -15.53 -20.26
N ILE A 4 -6.44 -14.72 -19.31
CA ILE A 4 -6.05 -14.84 -17.90
C ILE A 4 -6.37 -16.22 -17.28
N ASN A 5 -7.43 -16.89 -17.74
CA ASN A 5 -7.82 -18.22 -17.26
C ASN A 5 -7.04 -19.38 -17.91
N THR A 6 -6.14 -19.10 -18.85
CA THR A 6 -5.30 -20.08 -19.54
C THR A 6 -3.83 -20.05 -19.12
N VAL A 7 -3.43 -19.03 -18.36
CA VAL A 7 -2.05 -18.86 -17.89
C VAL A 7 -1.90 -19.36 -16.46
N LYS A 8 -0.66 -19.66 -16.05
CA LYS A 8 -0.34 -19.96 -14.65
C LYS A 8 -0.35 -18.68 -13.82
N ASP A 9 -0.50 -18.83 -12.51
CA ASP A 9 -0.36 -17.71 -11.58
C ASP A 9 1.02 -17.03 -11.76
N GLY A 10 1.00 -15.70 -11.86
CA GLY A 10 2.17 -14.86 -12.12
C GLY A 10 2.54 -14.62 -13.59
N GLU A 11 1.99 -15.39 -14.54
CA GLU A 11 2.24 -15.18 -15.96
C GLU A 11 1.45 -13.98 -16.52
N ILE A 12 2.06 -13.27 -17.49
CA ILE A 12 1.42 -12.14 -18.16
C ILE A 12 0.26 -12.65 -19.03
N ASN A 13 -0.86 -11.93 -19.00
CA ASN A 13 -2.06 -12.22 -19.77
C ASN A 13 -2.57 -10.99 -20.54
N ASN A 14 -3.61 -11.18 -21.35
CA ASN A 14 -4.24 -10.14 -22.15
C ASN A 14 -4.83 -8.99 -21.31
N LEU A 15 -5.42 -9.27 -20.15
CA LEU A 15 -6.00 -8.22 -19.30
C LEU A 15 -4.92 -7.34 -18.69
N ALA A 16 -3.78 -7.91 -18.28
CA ALA A 16 -2.61 -7.14 -17.86
C ALA A 16 -2.12 -6.20 -18.98
N ALA A 17 -2.08 -6.68 -20.23
CA ALA A 17 -1.70 -5.85 -21.37
C ALA A 17 -2.70 -4.71 -21.63
N TYR A 18 -4.00 -4.96 -21.55
CA TYR A 18 -5.03 -3.92 -21.72
C TYR A 18 -5.01 -2.89 -20.58
N HIS A 19 -4.74 -3.31 -19.34
CA HIS A 19 -4.56 -2.40 -18.22
C HIS A 19 -3.40 -1.42 -18.48
N MET A 20 -2.22 -1.94 -18.84
CA MET A 20 -1.06 -1.10 -19.17
C MET A 20 -1.33 -0.19 -20.37
N LEU A 21 -2.05 -0.71 -21.37
CA LEU A 21 -2.45 0.08 -22.55
C LEU A 21 -3.37 1.24 -22.16
N ALA A 22 -4.30 1.04 -21.21
CA ALA A 22 -5.14 2.10 -20.69
C ALA A 22 -4.32 3.20 -20.01
N GLU A 23 -3.35 2.82 -19.16
CA GLU A 23 -2.46 3.79 -18.50
C GLU A 23 -1.62 4.60 -19.52
N VAL A 24 -1.10 3.94 -20.56
CA VAL A 24 -0.40 4.61 -21.68
C VAL A 24 -1.31 5.59 -22.40
N TYR A 25 -2.54 5.18 -22.74
CA TYR A 25 -3.49 6.09 -23.42
C TYR A 25 -3.88 7.29 -22.57
N ILE A 26 -4.09 7.11 -21.26
CA ILE A 26 -4.34 8.24 -20.35
C ILE A 26 -3.15 9.19 -20.32
N SER A 27 -1.92 8.65 -20.28
CA SER A 27 -0.68 9.45 -20.34
C SER A 27 -0.59 10.30 -21.60
N LEU A 28 -1.09 9.78 -22.72
CA LEU A 28 -1.14 10.46 -24.02
C LEU A 28 -2.40 11.32 -24.21
N LYS A 29 -3.25 11.45 -23.17
CA LYS A 29 -4.55 12.15 -23.21
C LYS A 29 -5.52 11.59 -24.27
N ARG A 30 -5.33 10.33 -24.67
CA ARG A 30 -6.20 9.58 -25.58
C ARG A 30 -7.34 8.93 -24.79
N PHE A 31 -8.21 9.76 -24.21
CA PHE A 31 -9.17 9.31 -23.20
C PHE A 31 -10.18 8.27 -23.72
N ALA A 32 -10.66 8.40 -24.96
CA ALA A 32 -11.58 7.41 -25.54
C ALA A 32 -10.92 6.03 -25.72
N ASP A 33 -9.66 6.00 -26.12
CA ASP A 33 -8.88 4.76 -26.27
C ASP A 33 -8.59 4.14 -24.90
N ALA A 34 -8.28 4.97 -23.91
CA ALA A 34 -8.11 4.53 -22.52
C ALA A 34 -9.38 3.89 -21.96
N VAL A 35 -10.54 4.52 -22.16
CA VAL A 35 -11.85 3.97 -21.75
C VAL A 35 -12.09 2.62 -22.43
N THR A 36 -11.79 2.51 -23.73
CA THR A 36 -11.94 1.26 -24.48
C THR A 36 -11.05 0.15 -23.92
N ALA A 37 -9.76 0.44 -23.71
CA ALA A 37 -8.80 -0.53 -23.17
C ALA A 37 -9.15 -0.96 -21.73
N ALA A 38 -9.49 -0.02 -20.85
CA ALA A 38 -9.90 -0.33 -19.48
C ALA A 38 -11.22 -1.11 -19.44
N SER A 39 -12.15 -0.84 -20.36
CA SER A 39 -13.41 -1.58 -20.47
C SER A 39 -13.21 -3.02 -20.92
N ALA A 40 -12.21 -3.30 -21.76
CA ALA A 40 -11.86 -4.68 -22.12
C ALA A 40 -11.43 -5.51 -20.90
N VAL A 41 -10.79 -4.86 -19.91
CA VAL A 41 -10.45 -5.49 -18.62
C VAL A 41 -11.69 -5.64 -17.75
N ILE A 42 -12.41 -4.54 -17.50
CA ILE A 42 -13.53 -4.48 -16.56
C ILE A 42 -14.70 -5.38 -16.97
N ASN A 43 -14.95 -5.50 -18.28
CA ASN A 43 -16.07 -6.30 -18.80
C ASN A 43 -15.68 -7.77 -19.05
N SER A 44 -14.44 -8.16 -18.78
CA SER A 44 -14.04 -9.57 -18.90
C SER A 44 -14.81 -10.41 -17.88
N PRO A 45 -15.41 -11.54 -18.29
CA PRO A 45 -16.14 -12.41 -17.37
C PRO A 45 -15.22 -13.16 -16.39
N ASP A 46 -13.91 -13.12 -16.61
CA ASP A 46 -12.93 -13.85 -15.81
C ASP A 46 -12.52 -13.08 -14.53
N VAL A 47 -12.85 -11.80 -14.41
CA VAL A 47 -12.45 -10.95 -13.27
C VAL A 47 -13.65 -10.27 -12.64
N ALA A 48 -13.58 -10.07 -11.33
CA ALA A 48 -14.60 -9.36 -10.56
C ALA A 48 -14.00 -8.86 -9.25
N LEU A 49 -14.56 -7.77 -8.71
CA LEU A 49 -14.24 -7.37 -7.34
C LEU A 49 -14.76 -8.41 -6.35
N MET A 50 -13.94 -8.77 -5.37
CA MET A 50 -14.32 -9.64 -4.26
C MET A 50 -15.34 -8.91 -3.39
N LYS A 51 -16.51 -9.52 -3.20
CA LYS A 51 -17.61 -8.96 -2.39
C LYS A 51 -17.95 -9.79 -1.16
N GLN A 52 -17.36 -10.98 -1.02
CA GLN A 52 -17.59 -11.92 0.07
C GLN A 52 -16.25 -12.35 0.67
N ARG A 53 -16.27 -12.76 1.95
CA ARG A 53 -15.09 -13.28 2.64
C ARG A 53 -14.51 -14.48 1.89
N PHE A 54 -13.18 -14.57 1.78
CA PHE A 54 -12.52 -15.64 1.02
C PHE A 54 -11.09 -15.93 1.50
N GLY A 55 -10.56 -17.07 1.04
CA GLY A 55 -9.16 -17.44 1.25
C GLY A 55 -8.80 -17.89 2.67
N SER A 56 -7.51 -17.81 2.99
CA SER A 56 -6.88 -18.54 4.10
C SER A 56 -7.42 -18.21 5.50
N LEU A 57 -7.95 -17.00 5.70
CA LEU A 57 -8.49 -16.54 6.99
C LEU A 57 -9.96 -16.12 6.92
N ALA A 58 -10.73 -16.61 5.93
CA ALA A 58 -12.14 -16.26 5.73
C ALA A 58 -13.04 -16.56 6.95
N GLN A 59 -12.66 -17.54 7.77
CA GLN A 59 -13.40 -17.96 8.97
C GLN A 59 -13.01 -17.18 10.23
N GLN A 60 -12.02 -16.29 10.15
CA GLN A 60 -11.59 -15.43 11.25
C GLN A 60 -12.28 -14.06 11.17
N PRO A 61 -12.37 -13.31 12.29
CA PRO A 61 -12.81 -11.92 12.27
C PRO A 61 -12.03 -11.10 11.23
N GLY A 62 -12.75 -10.34 10.41
CA GLY A 62 -12.19 -9.62 9.27
C GLY A 62 -13.25 -9.19 8.27
N ASP A 63 -12.80 -8.58 7.19
CA ASP A 63 -13.64 -8.16 6.07
C ASP A 63 -13.01 -8.56 4.73
N VAL A 64 -13.78 -8.41 3.65
CA VAL A 64 -13.35 -8.87 2.31
C VAL A 64 -12.14 -8.10 1.80
N TYR A 65 -11.98 -6.83 2.18
CA TYR A 65 -10.81 -6.06 1.79
C TYR A 65 -9.55 -6.56 2.50
N TRP A 66 -9.67 -6.91 3.78
CA TRP A 66 -8.59 -7.52 4.55
C TRP A 66 -8.13 -8.86 3.97
N ASP A 67 -9.09 -9.69 3.55
CA ASP A 67 -8.81 -11.00 2.95
C ASP A 67 -7.90 -10.90 1.71
N LEU A 68 -7.99 -9.83 0.90
CA LEU A 68 -7.12 -9.63 -0.28
C LEU A 68 -5.63 -9.63 0.06
N PHE A 69 -5.27 -9.29 1.30
CA PHE A 69 -3.88 -9.10 1.74
C PHE A 69 -3.43 -10.17 2.73
N ARG A 70 -4.17 -11.28 2.84
CA ARG A 70 -3.74 -12.45 3.62
C ARG A 70 -2.92 -13.38 2.74
N ARG A 71 -2.01 -14.16 3.34
CA ARG A 71 -1.17 -15.09 2.58
C ARG A 71 -2.04 -16.06 1.80
N PHE A 72 -1.58 -16.41 0.60
CA PHE A 72 -2.23 -17.33 -0.35
C PHE A 72 -3.52 -16.81 -1.00
N ASN A 73 -3.90 -15.54 -0.77
CA ASN A 73 -5.15 -14.98 -1.30
C ASN A 73 -4.95 -14.12 -2.55
N GLN A 74 -3.70 -13.88 -3.00
CA GLN A 74 -3.46 -12.95 -4.11
C GLN A 74 -3.79 -13.57 -5.47
N ASN A 75 -3.49 -14.85 -5.62
CA ASN A 75 -3.60 -15.57 -6.88
C ASN A 75 -5.00 -16.08 -7.17
N ARG A 76 -5.26 -16.34 -8.45
CA ARG A 76 -6.55 -16.91 -8.90
C ARG A 76 -6.75 -18.32 -8.36
N GLY A 77 -5.67 -19.10 -8.24
CA GLY A 77 -5.69 -20.40 -7.58
C GLY A 77 -6.21 -20.36 -6.14
N GLY A 78 -6.09 -19.21 -5.45
CA GLY A 78 -6.64 -18.95 -4.12
C GLY A 78 -8.10 -18.49 -4.10
N GLY A 79 -8.77 -18.47 -5.25
CA GLY A 79 -10.17 -18.02 -5.40
C GLY A 79 -10.33 -16.51 -5.59
N ASN A 80 -9.24 -15.76 -5.78
CA ASN A 80 -9.28 -14.32 -5.99
C ASN A 80 -9.54 -13.96 -7.45
N THR A 81 -10.60 -13.18 -7.71
CA THR A 81 -10.94 -12.69 -9.04
C THR A 81 -10.50 -11.24 -9.30
N GLU A 82 -9.90 -10.56 -8.31
CA GLU A 82 -9.37 -9.19 -8.45
C GLU A 82 -7.95 -9.14 -9.00
N GLY A 83 -7.12 -10.14 -8.69
CA GLY A 83 -5.73 -10.21 -9.15
C GLY A 83 -5.65 -10.40 -10.67
N ILE A 84 -5.04 -9.44 -11.37
CA ILE A 84 -4.81 -9.50 -12.82
C ILE A 84 -3.37 -9.91 -13.12
N TRP A 85 -2.41 -9.34 -12.39
CA TRP A 85 -1.01 -9.74 -12.46
C TRP A 85 -0.37 -9.63 -11.08
N VAL A 86 0.18 -10.76 -10.60
CA VAL A 86 0.65 -10.94 -9.23
C VAL A 86 2.09 -11.43 -9.26
N PHE A 87 2.99 -10.73 -8.58
CA PHE A 87 4.36 -11.18 -8.42
C PHE A 87 4.44 -12.25 -7.34
N GLN A 88 5.06 -13.38 -7.71
CA GLN A 88 5.15 -14.58 -6.88
C GLN A 88 6.35 -14.46 -5.92
N TYR A 89 6.09 -14.55 -4.62
CA TYR A 89 7.04 -14.40 -3.53
C TYR A 89 6.93 -15.55 -2.52
N GLU A 90 7.02 -16.77 -3.03
CA GLU A 90 6.97 -17.98 -2.21
C GLU A 90 8.23 -18.16 -1.36
N VAL A 91 8.03 -18.63 -0.13
CA VAL A 91 9.08 -18.76 0.89
C VAL A 91 9.88 -20.03 0.66
N ASP A 92 11.20 -19.90 0.61
CA ASP A 92 12.16 -21.02 0.48
C ASP A 92 11.95 -21.91 -0.76
N VAL A 93 11.36 -21.36 -1.82
CA VAL A 93 11.27 -22.00 -3.13
C VAL A 93 12.51 -21.69 -3.96
N LEU A 94 13.03 -22.69 -4.68
CA LEU A 94 14.17 -22.51 -5.57
C LEU A 94 13.85 -21.47 -6.67
N GLY A 95 14.65 -20.41 -6.75
CA GLY A 95 14.42 -19.27 -7.65
C GLY A 95 13.48 -18.20 -7.07
N GLY A 96 12.90 -18.42 -5.89
CA GLY A 96 12.18 -17.42 -5.11
C GLY A 96 13.13 -16.47 -4.39
N VAL A 97 12.65 -15.25 -4.12
CA VAL A 97 13.43 -14.19 -3.45
C VAL A 97 13.21 -14.21 -1.93
N VAL A 98 12.10 -14.77 -1.44
CA VAL A 98 11.79 -14.79 0.00
C VAL A 98 12.41 -16.01 0.67
N ARG A 99 13.10 -15.77 1.78
CA ARG A 99 13.78 -16.81 2.57
C ARG A 99 13.37 -16.71 4.04
N SER A 100 13.22 -17.84 4.72
CA SER A 100 13.04 -17.86 6.18
C SER A 100 14.36 -17.63 6.93
N SER A 101 15.50 -17.90 6.28
CA SER A 101 16.84 -17.82 6.87
C SER A 101 17.52 -16.46 6.72
N THR A 102 16.98 -15.55 5.90
CA THR A 102 17.50 -14.19 5.72
C THR A 102 16.38 -13.24 5.31
N LYS A 103 16.54 -11.96 5.64
CA LYS A 103 15.58 -10.91 5.29
C LYS A 103 15.77 -10.50 3.82
N GLU A 104 15.12 -11.20 2.90
CA GLU A 104 15.17 -10.98 1.46
C GLU A 104 13.76 -11.02 0.85
N GLY A 105 13.42 -10.08 -0.04
CA GLY A 105 12.08 -9.94 -0.63
C GLY A 105 11.38 -8.61 -0.34
N PRO A 106 10.04 -8.52 -0.52
CA PRO A 106 9.27 -7.32 -0.27
C PRO A 106 9.43 -6.84 1.19
N GLN A 107 9.82 -5.58 1.38
CA GLN A 107 10.15 -5.02 2.70
C GLN A 107 9.08 -4.09 3.28
N LEU A 108 7.81 -4.21 2.86
CA LEU A 108 6.76 -3.34 3.38
C LEU A 108 6.62 -3.49 4.90
N GLU A 109 6.76 -4.70 5.45
CA GLU A 109 6.70 -4.88 6.91
C GLU A 109 7.85 -4.11 7.57
N ARG A 110 9.09 -4.37 7.15
CA ARG A 110 10.27 -3.71 7.71
C ARG A 110 10.14 -2.20 7.64
N ASP A 111 9.81 -1.68 6.48
CA ASP A 111 9.92 -0.26 6.22
C ASP A 111 8.67 0.52 6.65
N CYS A 112 7.47 -0.05 6.55
CA CYS A 112 6.22 0.67 6.79
C CYS A 112 5.52 0.33 8.10
N ALA A 113 5.80 -0.83 8.72
CA ALA A 113 5.21 -1.17 10.02
C ALA A 113 5.96 -0.50 11.18
N PRO A 114 5.28 -0.14 12.28
CA PRO A 114 5.90 0.45 13.46
C PRO A 114 6.80 -0.56 14.20
N ARG A 115 7.50 -0.09 15.24
CA ARG A 115 8.37 -0.92 16.09
C ARG A 115 8.02 -0.93 17.59
N PRO A 116 6.83 -1.38 18.02
CA PRO A 116 6.48 -1.44 19.43
C PRO A 116 7.45 -2.25 20.29
N TYR A 117 8.19 -3.21 19.73
CA TYR A 117 9.20 -3.97 20.47
C TYR A 117 10.39 -3.10 20.98
N SER A 118 10.51 -1.86 20.54
CA SER A 118 11.49 -0.86 21.04
C SER A 118 10.84 0.24 21.88
N PHE A 119 9.64 -0.01 22.42
CA PHE A 119 8.95 0.95 23.27
C PHE A 119 9.79 1.29 24.51
N PRO A 120 10.12 2.58 24.74
CA PRO A 120 11.06 2.96 25.80
C PRO A 120 10.41 3.04 27.19
N TYR A 121 9.07 3.02 27.24
CA TYR A 121 8.30 3.30 28.44
C TYR A 121 8.04 2.02 29.22
N LYS A 122 7.83 2.20 30.51
CA LYS A 122 7.55 1.13 31.46
C LYS A 122 6.20 1.37 32.11
N ASP A 123 5.56 0.29 32.51
CA ASP A 123 4.40 0.33 33.38
C ASP A 123 4.77 0.85 34.79
N PRO A 124 3.79 1.10 35.69
CA PRO A 124 4.05 1.62 37.03
C PRO A 124 4.89 0.67 37.91
N THR A 125 5.05 -0.59 37.50
CA THR A 125 5.88 -1.60 38.19
C THR A 125 7.30 -1.69 37.62
N GLY A 126 7.60 -0.95 36.55
CA GLY A 126 8.91 -0.91 35.91
C GLY A 126 9.12 -1.92 34.78
N VAL A 127 8.05 -2.57 34.31
CA VAL A 127 8.07 -3.58 33.22
C VAL A 127 7.80 -2.90 31.87
N VAL A 128 8.54 -3.30 30.82
CA VAL A 128 8.27 -2.83 29.45
C VAL A 128 7.00 -3.51 28.92
N PRO A 129 5.98 -2.78 28.46
CA PRO A 129 4.66 -3.35 28.21
C PRO A 129 4.54 -4.09 26.86
N PHE A 130 5.53 -3.93 25.97
CA PHE A 130 5.66 -4.73 24.75
C PHE A 130 6.81 -5.74 24.87
N LEU A 131 6.66 -6.88 24.21
CA LEU A 131 7.72 -7.88 24.07
C LEU A 131 8.91 -7.30 23.30
N ALA A 132 10.13 -7.68 23.68
CA ALA A 132 11.38 -7.15 23.09
C ALA A 132 11.70 -7.68 21.67
N LEU A 133 10.83 -8.54 21.12
CA LEU A 133 10.93 -9.08 19.76
C LEU A 133 9.71 -8.65 18.94
N GLY A 134 9.86 -8.66 17.61
CA GLY A 134 8.71 -8.51 16.73
C GLY A 134 7.69 -9.63 16.99
N VAL A 135 6.40 -9.32 16.82
CA VAL A 135 5.31 -10.26 17.12
C VAL A 135 4.42 -10.41 15.90
N SER A 136 4.05 -11.64 15.58
CA SER A 136 3.17 -11.95 14.45
C SER A 136 1.69 -11.64 14.78
N ASP A 137 1.40 -10.37 15.04
CA ASP A 137 0.08 -9.81 15.34
C ASP A 137 -0.05 -8.39 14.74
N ASN A 138 -1.05 -7.63 15.19
CA ASN A 138 -1.30 -6.25 14.74
C ASN A 138 -0.33 -5.21 15.35
N THR A 139 0.71 -5.60 16.10
CA THR A 139 1.78 -4.69 16.53
C THR A 139 2.78 -4.37 15.41
N GLY A 140 2.69 -5.06 14.26
CA GLY A 140 3.44 -4.70 13.05
C GLY A 140 4.63 -5.59 12.74
N GLY A 141 4.68 -6.82 13.28
CA GLY A 141 5.76 -7.76 12.97
C GLY A 141 7.12 -7.23 13.38
N ARG A 142 8.10 -7.27 12.46
CA ARG A 142 9.48 -6.80 12.67
C ARG A 142 9.78 -5.45 11.99
N GLY A 143 8.79 -4.56 11.96
CA GLY A 143 8.90 -3.19 11.44
C GLY A 143 9.98 -2.31 12.08
N ILE A 144 10.35 -1.21 11.41
CA ILE A 144 11.19 -0.12 11.95
C ILE A 144 10.66 1.27 11.61
N GLY A 145 9.52 1.37 10.93
CA GLY A 145 8.88 2.63 10.53
C GLY A 145 9.76 3.60 9.73
N ARG A 146 10.47 3.10 8.71
CA ARG A 146 11.23 3.94 7.75
C ARG A 146 10.34 4.84 6.92
N PHE A 147 9.16 4.35 6.55
CA PHE A 147 8.16 5.06 5.76
C PHE A 147 6.84 5.08 6.52
N ARG A 148 6.63 6.17 7.29
CA ARG A 148 5.32 6.49 7.88
C ARG A 148 4.45 7.15 6.81
N GLY A 149 3.17 6.76 6.75
CA GLY A 149 2.18 7.46 5.93
C GLY A 149 2.02 8.93 6.32
N THR A 150 1.68 9.80 5.37
CA THR A 150 1.34 11.19 5.65
C THR A 150 0.03 11.29 6.44
N ASP A 151 -0.26 12.45 7.03
CA ASP A 151 -1.55 12.68 7.68
C ASP A 151 -2.72 12.65 6.69
N LEU A 152 -2.48 12.94 5.41
CA LEU A 152 -3.46 12.71 4.35
C LEU A 152 -3.85 11.23 4.27
N TYR A 153 -2.88 10.32 4.19
CA TYR A 153 -3.17 8.89 4.11
C TYR A 153 -3.72 8.36 5.43
N THR A 154 -3.21 8.86 6.54
CA THR A 154 -3.56 8.36 7.87
C THR A 154 -4.91 8.86 8.34
N TYR A 155 -5.34 10.07 7.98
CA TYR A 155 -6.54 10.71 8.51
C TYR A 155 -7.36 11.44 7.44
N GLY A 156 -6.69 12.20 6.55
CA GLY A 156 -7.35 13.11 5.61
C GLY A 156 -8.32 12.42 4.66
N VAL A 157 -7.89 11.36 3.98
CA VAL A 157 -8.76 10.65 3.00
C VAL A 157 -9.97 10.00 3.67
N TRP A 158 -9.94 9.74 4.98
CA TRP A 158 -11.04 9.08 5.70
C TRP A 158 -12.11 10.06 6.20
N GLN A 159 -11.88 11.38 6.14
CA GLN A 159 -12.83 12.37 6.70
C GLN A 159 -14.20 12.36 6.01
N TYR A 160 -14.24 12.07 4.71
CA TYR A 160 -15.51 11.96 3.97
C TYR A 160 -16.37 10.80 4.49
N ASP A 161 -15.71 9.68 4.83
CA ASP A 161 -16.37 8.49 5.33
C ASP A 161 -15.44 7.68 6.23
N TRP A 162 -15.53 7.92 7.54
CA TRP A 162 -14.69 7.23 8.53
C TRP A 162 -15.02 5.74 8.63
N ASN A 163 -16.25 5.36 8.27
CA ASN A 163 -16.76 4.00 8.36
C ASN A 163 -16.51 3.19 7.08
N ASP A 164 -15.72 3.73 6.13
CA ASP A 164 -15.22 2.98 4.98
C ASP A 164 -14.52 1.69 5.45
N MET A 165 -14.89 0.53 4.88
CA MET A 165 -14.32 -0.77 5.28
C MET A 165 -12.79 -0.78 5.22
N ARG A 166 -12.18 -0.03 4.30
CA ARG A 166 -10.72 0.06 4.16
C ARG A 166 -10.04 0.78 5.33
N ASN A 167 -10.83 1.48 6.16
CA ASN A 167 -10.43 2.11 7.41
C ASN A 167 -10.85 1.31 8.66
N SER A 168 -11.42 0.11 8.49
CA SER A 168 -11.80 -0.76 9.61
C SER A 168 -10.59 -1.11 10.48
N GLU A 169 -10.85 -1.57 11.71
CA GLU A 169 -9.82 -2.06 12.63
C GLU A 169 -8.99 -3.22 12.06
N TYR A 170 -9.51 -3.93 11.04
CA TYR A 170 -8.80 -5.00 10.36
C TYR A 170 -7.81 -4.45 9.32
N ASN A 171 -8.16 -3.35 8.65
CA ASN A 171 -7.42 -2.83 7.50
C ASN A 171 -6.47 -1.69 7.84
N PHE A 172 -6.85 -0.83 8.78
CA PHE A 172 -6.02 0.28 9.23
C PHE A 172 -5.87 0.19 10.75
N ILE A 173 -4.72 -0.32 11.20
CA ILE A 173 -4.46 -0.52 12.62
C ILE A 173 -4.18 0.85 13.23
N ARG A 174 -5.11 1.36 14.05
CA ARG A 174 -5.00 2.66 14.72
C ARG A 174 -4.60 2.57 16.18
N ASP A 175 -4.73 1.38 16.76
CA ASP A 175 -4.46 1.10 18.16
C ASP A 175 -4.08 -0.38 18.31
N VAL A 176 -3.32 -0.68 19.35
CA VAL A 176 -2.79 -2.02 19.63
C VAL A 176 -2.82 -2.31 21.12
N GLU A 177 -2.84 -3.59 21.46
CA GLU A 177 -2.75 -4.05 22.85
C GLU A 177 -1.30 -4.23 23.27
N PHE A 178 -1.01 -3.96 24.53
CA PHE A 178 0.25 -4.34 25.14
C PHE A 178 0.36 -5.87 25.23
N ASN A 179 1.43 -6.42 24.65
CA ASN A 179 1.57 -7.84 24.42
C ASN A 179 2.56 -8.55 25.36
N ASN A 180 3.12 -7.87 26.36
CA ASN A 180 3.96 -8.51 27.38
C ASN A 180 3.13 -9.00 28.59
N PRO A 181 2.99 -10.32 28.81
CA PRO A 181 2.21 -10.86 29.95
C PRO A 181 2.73 -10.49 31.34
N ALA A 182 3.98 -10.05 31.45
CA ALA A 182 4.56 -9.59 32.72
C ALA A 182 4.13 -8.16 33.11
N SER A 183 3.55 -7.40 32.17
CA SER A 183 3.10 -6.02 32.39
C SER A 183 1.73 -5.99 33.05
N VAL A 184 1.51 -5.06 33.98
CA VAL A 184 0.16 -4.82 34.54
C VAL A 184 -0.81 -4.23 33.50
N TRP A 185 -0.29 -3.76 32.37
CA TRP A 185 -1.07 -3.27 31.23
C TRP A 185 -1.33 -4.34 30.17
N TYR A 186 -0.95 -5.60 30.39
CA TYR A 186 -1.17 -6.67 29.42
C TYR A 186 -2.64 -6.75 28.97
N GLY A 187 -2.86 -6.72 27.65
CA GLY A 187 -4.21 -6.73 27.04
C GLY A 187 -4.94 -5.38 27.06
N GLN A 188 -4.41 -4.35 27.72
CA GLN A 188 -4.94 -2.99 27.65
C GLN A 188 -4.48 -2.32 26.35
N LYS A 189 -5.27 -1.38 25.84
CA LYS A 189 -4.94 -0.66 24.62
C LYS A 189 -3.88 0.42 24.86
N LEU A 190 -3.02 0.66 23.88
CA LEU A 190 -2.06 1.76 23.91
C LEU A 190 -2.79 3.11 24.09
N SER A 191 -3.97 3.28 23.48
CA SER A 191 -4.78 4.51 23.62
C SER A 191 -5.25 4.82 25.05
N GLU A 192 -5.31 3.84 25.94
CA GLU A 192 -5.67 4.02 27.35
C GLU A 192 -4.55 4.66 28.17
N HIS A 193 -3.32 4.67 27.64
CA HIS A 193 -2.10 5.15 28.31
C HIS A 193 -1.40 6.23 27.47
N MET A 194 -2.18 7.10 26.82
CA MET A 194 -1.64 8.16 25.95
C MET A 194 -0.81 9.21 26.69
N GLU A 195 -0.98 9.35 28.00
CA GLU A 195 -0.23 10.26 28.86
C GLU A 195 1.25 9.91 28.96
N ILE A 196 1.62 8.63 28.76
CA ILE A 196 3.03 8.20 28.71
C ILE A 196 3.57 8.10 27.27
N PHE A 197 2.70 8.13 26.27
CA PHE A 197 3.03 8.06 24.84
C PHE A 197 3.02 9.46 24.20
N ARG A 198 3.48 9.57 22.94
CA ARG A 198 3.60 10.85 22.20
C ARG A 198 4.45 11.92 22.90
N GLN A 199 5.40 11.51 23.74
CA GLN A 199 6.30 12.43 24.44
C GLN A 199 7.47 12.85 23.55
N ARG A 200 7.82 12.00 22.58
CA ARG A 200 8.95 12.18 21.67
C ARG A 200 8.50 12.03 20.22
N LEU A 201 9.23 12.66 19.32
CA LEU A 201 9.02 12.51 17.88
C LEU A 201 9.07 11.04 17.44
N ASP A 202 9.99 10.27 18.02
CA ASP A 202 10.16 8.84 17.74
C ASP A 202 8.91 8.01 18.07
N ASP A 203 8.09 8.48 19.01
CA ASP A 203 6.89 7.76 19.43
C ASP A 203 5.89 7.67 18.29
N THR A 204 5.65 8.81 17.62
CA THR A 204 4.69 8.94 16.52
C THR A 204 5.30 8.71 15.14
N LEU A 205 6.63 8.54 15.04
CA LEU A 205 7.32 8.23 13.79
C LEU A 205 7.82 6.78 13.67
N ARG A 206 8.11 6.11 14.80
CA ARG A 206 8.73 4.78 14.81
C ARG A 206 8.03 3.83 15.76
N ASN A 207 7.79 4.22 17.01
CA ASN A 207 7.33 3.27 18.03
C ASN A 207 5.90 2.82 17.77
N PHE A 208 4.98 3.75 17.51
CA PHE A 208 3.67 3.41 17.00
C PHE A 208 3.02 4.56 16.22
N TYR A 209 2.44 4.23 15.08
CA TYR A 209 1.59 5.14 14.31
C TYR A 209 0.56 4.30 13.57
N PRO A 210 -0.61 4.87 13.23
CA PRO A 210 -1.59 4.11 12.49
C PRO A 210 -1.06 3.69 11.13
N TYR A 211 -1.25 2.42 10.77
CA TYR A 211 -0.68 1.84 9.56
C TYR A 211 -1.64 0.83 8.91
N PRO A 212 -1.57 0.63 7.59
CA PRO A 212 -2.43 -0.33 6.92
C PRO A 212 -1.92 -1.76 7.15
N SER A 213 -2.78 -2.67 7.61
CA SER A 213 -2.39 -4.03 8.02
C SER A 213 -1.84 -4.88 6.87
N LYS A 214 -2.08 -4.48 5.61
CA LYS A 214 -1.54 -5.13 4.41
C LYS A 214 0.00 -5.06 4.28
N VAL A 215 0.68 -4.22 5.06
CA VAL A 215 2.16 -4.16 5.03
C VAL A 215 2.81 -5.35 5.72
N THR A 216 2.05 -6.11 6.52
CA THR A 216 2.53 -7.25 7.31
C THR A 216 1.58 -8.43 7.16
N THR A 217 1.98 -9.60 7.66
CA THR A 217 1.18 -10.84 7.66
C THR A 217 0.81 -11.29 9.10
N PRO A 218 -0.04 -10.54 9.83
CA PRO A 218 -0.49 -10.88 11.17
C PRO A 218 -0.99 -12.33 11.25
N GLY A 219 -0.45 -13.08 12.20
CA GLY A 219 -0.77 -14.50 12.41
C GLY A 219 -0.33 -15.47 11.31
N GLN A 220 0.34 -15.01 10.24
CA GLN A 220 0.70 -15.86 9.10
C GLN A 220 2.19 -15.77 8.72
N HIS A 221 3.07 -15.31 9.59
CA HIS A 221 4.51 -15.43 9.34
C HIS A 221 4.91 -16.90 9.13
N PRO A 222 5.95 -17.21 8.33
CA PRO A 222 6.48 -18.57 8.20
C PRO A 222 6.78 -19.20 9.56
N ALA A 223 6.51 -20.51 9.68
CA ALA A 223 6.63 -21.24 10.94
C ALA A 223 8.07 -21.19 11.49
N GLU A 224 9.04 -21.20 10.58
CA GLU A 224 10.49 -21.18 10.82
C GLU A 224 10.97 -19.88 11.46
N LEU A 225 10.17 -18.82 11.42
CA LEU A 225 10.50 -17.52 12.02
C LEU A 225 10.07 -17.40 13.47
N TYR A 226 9.20 -18.27 13.97
CA TYR A 226 8.72 -18.19 15.35
C TYR A 226 9.82 -18.61 16.32
N VAL A 227 10.18 -17.72 17.24
CA VAL A 227 11.05 -18.01 18.38
C VAL A 227 10.24 -18.63 19.51
N ASN A 228 9.05 -18.09 19.77
CA ASN A 228 8.07 -18.67 20.67
C ASN A 228 6.68 -18.60 20.00
N PRO A 229 6.10 -19.74 19.58
CA PRO A 229 4.78 -19.77 18.95
C PRO A 229 3.63 -19.30 19.85
N GLU A 230 3.70 -19.54 21.16
CA GLU A 230 2.65 -19.14 22.13
C GLU A 230 2.58 -17.61 22.26
N LEU A 231 3.74 -16.97 22.40
CA LEU A 231 3.88 -15.51 22.45
C LEU A 231 3.93 -14.88 21.06
N LYS A 232 3.93 -15.69 19.99
CA LYS A 232 4.04 -15.29 18.58
C LYS A 232 5.28 -14.43 18.28
N THR A 233 6.35 -14.57 19.05
CA THR A 233 7.59 -13.78 18.86
C THR A 233 8.39 -14.29 17.68
N LEU A 234 9.02 -13.36 16.96
CA LEU A 234 9.70 -13.60 15.70
C LEU A 234 11.21 -13.44 15.80
N ASN A 235 11.95 -14.18 14.97
CA ASN A 235 13.39 -14.07 14.85
C ASN A 235 13.78 -12.69 14.31
N ALA A 236 14.43 -11.88 15.14
CA ALA A 236 14.75 -10.50 14.80
C ALA A 236 15.74 -10.33 13.64
N SER A 237 16.54 -11.35 13.32
CA SER A 237 17.55 -11.29 12.27
C SER A 237 16.96 -11.51 10.87
N THR A 238 15.91 -12.31 10.79
CA THR A 238 15.35 -12.81 9.51
C THR A 238 13.93 -12.29 9.24
N ALA A 239 13.15 -11.98 10.27
CA ALA A 239 11.82 -11.38 10.11
C ALA A 239 11.86 -9.94 9.56
N GLY A 240 10.77 -9.50 8.95
CA GLY A 240 10.59 -8.13 8.45
C GLY A 240 10.28 -8.02 6.96
N THR A 241 10.17 -9.13 6.23
CA THR A 241 9.61 -9.10 4.88
C THR A 241 8.10 -9.29 4.93
N THR A 242 7.41 -8.96 3.83
CA THR A 242 6.02 -9.33 3.64
C THR A 242 5.97 -10.71 2.99
N TYR A 243 5.44 -11.70 3.71
CA TYR A 243 5.47 -13.12 3.31
C TYR A 243 4.29 -13.52 2.41
N SER A 244 3.75 -12.57 1.65
CA SER A 244 2.68 -12.80 0.68
C SER A 244 3.15 -12.38 -0.70
N ASP A 245 2.53 -12.98 -1.70
CA ASP A 245 2.57 -12.46 -3.05
C ASP A 245 2.12 -11.00 -3.12
N GLN A 246 2.57 -10.28 -4.15
CA GLN A 246 2.34 -8.84 -4.28
C GLN A 246 1.55 -8.56 -5.55
N TYR A 247 0.43 -7.86 -5.42
CA TYR A 247 -0.30 -7.38 -6.59
C TYR A 247 0.57 -6.40 -7.36
N TYR A 248 0.74 -6.64 -8.66
CA TYR A 248 1.23 -5.64 -9.58
C TYR A 248 0.07 -4.91 -10.27
N ILE A 249 -0.95 -5.66 -10.70
CA ILE A 249 -2.20 -5.12 -11.25
C ILE A 249 -3.37 -5.87 -10.61
N ARG A 250 -4.36 -5.10 -10.17
CA ARG A 250 -5.65 -5.64 -9.70
C ARG A 250 -6.81 -4.76 -10.15
N LEU A 251 -7.97 -5.38 -10.30
CA LEU A 251 -9.11 -4.83 -11.04
C LEU A 251 -9.55 -3.43 -10.57
N ALA A 252 -9.50 -3.16 -9.27
CA ALA A 252 -9.87 -1.86 -8.71
C ALA A 252 -9.03 -0.70 -9.28
N GLU A 253 -7.75 -0.92 -9.62
CA GLU A 253 -6.93 0.10 -10.26
C GLU A 253 -7.43 0.42 -11.69
N THR A 254 -7.87 -0.60 -12.44
CA THR A 254 -8.42 -0.40 -13.78
C THR A 254 -9.69 0.46 -13.75
N TYR A 255 -10.57 0.26 -12.76
CA TYR A 255 -11.73 1.14 -12.55
C TYR A 255 -11.32 2.58 -12.30
N LEU A 256 -10.29 2.81 -11.48
CA LEU A 256 -9.79 4.17 -11.20
C LEU A 256 -9.12 4.80 -12.42
N LEU A 257 -8.42 4.03 -13.24
CA LEU A 257 -7.89 4.50 -14.54
C LEU A 257 -9.04 4.88 -15.48
N ARG A 258 -10.09 4.05 -15.58
CA ARG A 258 -11.25 4.36 -16.44
C ARG A 258 -12.01 5.58 -15.94
N ALA A 259 -12.18 5.74 -14.63
CA ALA A 259 -12.77 6.93 -14.04
C ALA A 259 -11.97 8.20 -14.37
N GLU A 260 -10.63 8.13 -14.32
CA GLU A 260 -9.77 9.22 -14.72
C GLU A 260 -9.89 9.55 -16.21
N ALA A 261 -9.94 8.54 -17.07
CA ALA A 261 -10.17 8.72 -18.49
C ALA A 261 -11.55 9.35 -18.78
N HIS A 262 -12.60 8.92 -18.09
CA HIS A 262 -13.92 9.53 -18.18
C HIS A 262 -13.91 10.99 -17.74
N LEU A 263 -13.23 11.33 -16.64
CA LEU A 263 -13.05 12.72 -16.22
C LEU A 263 -12.31 13.54 -17.30
N GLY A 264 -11.23 13.01 -17.87
CA GLY A 264 -10.49 13.67 -18.95
C GLY A 264 -11.33 13.90 -20.22
N ALA A 265 -12.32 13.04 -20.46
CA ALA A 265 -13.30 13.18 -21.54
C ALA A 265 -14.53 14.04 -21.18
N GLY A 266 -14.59 14.63 -19.97
CA GLY A 266 -15.73 15.44 -19.50
C GLY A 266 -16.94 14.63 -19.04
N ASN A 267 -16.82 13.31 -18.89
CA ASN A 267 -17.90 12.39 -18.54
C ASN A 267 -17.93 12.07 -17.03
N THR A 268 -18.22 13.06 -16.20
CA THR A 268 -18.21 12.90 -14.73
C THR A 268 -19.22 11.89 -14.20
N VAL A 269 -20.35 11.70 -14.88
CA VAL A 269 -21.35 10.67 -14.52
C VAL A 269 -20.76 9.25 -14.58
N GLN A 270 -20.03 8.94 -15.66
CA GLN A 270 -19.41 7.62 -15.82
C GLN A 270 -18.21 7.44 -14.89
N ALA A 271 -17.45 8.51 -14.65
CA ALA A 271 -16.38 8.49 -13.66
C ALA A 271 -16.88 8.21 -12.23
N ALA A 272 -17.99 8.85 -11.83
CA ALA A 272 -18.64 8.57 -10.55
C ALA A 272 -19.16 7.14 -10.46
N ALA A 273 -19.73 6.61 -11.56
CA ALA A 273 -20.19 5.22 -11.62
C ALA A 273 -19.03 4.23 -11.37
N ASP A 274 -17.88 4.42 -12.03
CA ASP A 274 -16.69 3.58 -11.84
C ASP A 274 -16.15 3.65 -10.40
N ILE A 275 -16.06 4.85 -9.83
CA ILE A 275 -15.63 5.03 -8.44
C ILE A 275 -16.61 4.35 -7.47
N ASN A 276 -17.92 4.49 -7.71
CA ASN A 276 -18.94 3.93 -6.86
C ASN A 276 -18.96 2.40 -6.87
N VAL A 277 -18.48 1.72 -7.92
CA VAL A 277 -18.29 0.25 -7.90
C VAL A 277 -17.28 -0.16 -6.81
N ILE A 278 -16.19 0.58 -6.66
CA ILE A 278 -15.16 0.31 -5.63
C ILE A 278 -15.69 0.69 -4.24
N ARG A 279 -16.36 1.85 -4.14
CA ARG A 279 -16.91 2.35 -2.88
C ARG A 279 -18.02 1.43 -2.36
N ASP A 280 -18.88 0.90 -3.23
CA ASP A 280 -19.90 -0.10 -2.89
C ASP A 280 -19.27 -1.39 -2.33
N ARG A 281 -18.22 -1.92 -2.98
CA ARG A 281 -17.45 -3.07 -2.45
C ARG A 281 -16.92 -2.78 -1.03
N ALA A 282 -16.41 -1.57 -0.81
CA ALA A 282 -15.90 -1.13 0.48
C ALA A 282 -16.99 -0.70 1.48
N LYS A 283 -18.28 -0.84 1.15
CA LYS A 283 -19.42 -0.34 1.95
C LYS A 283 -19.28 1.14 2.32
N ALA A 284 -18.61 1.91 1.47
CA ALA A 284 -18.34 3.33 1.67
C ALA A 284 -19.44 4.18 1.02
N LYS A 285 -19.67 5.38 1.54
CA LYS A 285 -20.65 6.34 1.01
C LYS A 285 -20.42 6.59 -0.48
N PRO A 286 -21.43 6.48 -1.36
CA PRO A 286 -21.26 6.76 -2.78
C PRO A 286 -21.01 8.26 -3.00
N ILE A 287 -20.39 8.59 -4.12
CA ILE A 287 -20.24 9.98 -4.59
C ILE A 287 -21.20 10.31 -5.73
N THR A 288 -21.43 11.60 -5.93
CA THR A 288 -22.17 12.11 -7.10
C THR A 288 -21.21 12.55 -8.21
N ALA A 289 -21.75 12.82 -9.39
CA ALA A 289 -20.96 13.28 -10.54
C ALA A 289 -20.26 14.62 -10.28
N GLU A 290 -20.88 15.51 -9.50
CA GLU A 290 -20.37 16.84 -9.18
C GLU A 290 -19.14 16.79 -8.26
N MET A 291 -18.97 15.70 -7.52
CA MET A 291 -17.81 15.48 -6.65
C MET A 291 -16.58 14.99 -7.41
N VAL A 292 -16.75 14.53 -8.65
CA VAL A 292 -15.65 13.96 -9.43
C VAL A 292 -14.67 15.05 -9.82
N THR A 293 -13.49 14.99 -9.22
CA THR A 293 -12.32 15.79 -9.55
C THR A 293 -11.10 14.89 -9.59
N ILE A 294 -10.00 15.38 -10.19
CA ILE A 294 -8.74 14.63 -10.17
C ILE A 294 -8.24 14.43 -8.73
N ASP A 295 -8.46 15.39 -7.84
CA ASP A 295 -8.12 15.25 -6.42
C ASP A 295 -8.94 14.15 -5.75
N PHE A 296 -10.25 14.05 -6.05
CA PHE A 296 -11.07 12.96 -5.53
C PHE A 296 -10.57 11.60 -6.01
N ILE A 297 -10.31 11.44 -7.31
CA ILE A 297 -9.76 10.18 -7.87
C ILE A 297 -8.43 9.84 -7.21
N LEU A 298 -7.54 10.83 -7.06
CA LEU A 298 -6.24 10.65 -6.42
C LEU A 298 -6.35 10.25 -4.94
N ASP A 299 -7.36 10.74 -4.22
CA ASP A 299 -7.63 10.34 -2.84
C ASP A 299 -8.29 8.95 -2.77
N GLU A 300 -9.15 8.60 -3.72
CA GLU A 300 -9.72 7.26 -3.82
C GLU A 300 -8.64 6.21 -4.15
N ARG A 301 -7.67 6.57 -5.01
CA ARG A 301 -6.45 5.76 -5.24
C ARG A 301 -5.63 5.58 -3.97
N ILE A 302 -5.58 6.57 -3.07
CA ILE A 302 -4.90 6.41 -1.76
C ILE A 302 -5.67 5.42 -0.86
N ARG A 303 -7.01 5.53 -0.78
CA ARG A 303 -7.84 4.61 0.02
C ARG A 303 -7.72 3.17 -0.49
N GLU A 304 -7.74 3.00 -1.81
CA GLU A 304 -7.81 1.69 -2.47
C GLU A 304 -6.46 1.03 -2.72
N LEU A 305 -5.44 1.82 -3.11
CA LEU A 305 -4.14 1.35 -3.60
C LEU A 305 -2.97 1.81 -2.71
N GLY A 306 -3.24 2.31 -1.50
CA GLY A 306 -2.20 2.70 -0.56
C GLY A 306 -1.18 1.57 -0.35
N VAL A 307 0.11 1.93 -0.40
CA VAL A 307 1.32 1.08 -0.43
C VAL A 307 1.50 0.14 -1.63
N GLU A 308 0.58 0.14 -2.59
CA GLU A 308 0.63 -0.73 -3.78
C GLU A 308 0.84 0.08 -5.06
N GLU A 309 0.18 1.23 -5.16
CA GLU A 309 0.29 2.14 -6.30
C GLU A 309 1.74 2.61 -6.49
N LYS A 310 2.19 2.62 -7.74
CA LYS A 310 3.40 3.37 -8.14
C LYS A 310 3.09 4.88 -8.15
N ARG A 311 2.71 5.42 -6.99
CA ARG A 311 2.12 6.76 -6.83
C ARG A 311 2.92 7.87 -7.49
N ARG A 312 4.25 7.77 -7.44
CA ARG A 312 5.14 8.73 -8.10
C ARG A 312 4.89 8.79 -9.61
N LEU A 313 4.71 7.65 -10.28
CA LEU A 313 4.44 7.60 -11.72
C LEU A 313 3.11 8.28 -12.03
N THR A 314 2.05 7.98 -11.27
CA THR A 314 0.75 8.65 -11.38
C THR A 314 0.86 10.16 -11.21
N LEU A 315 1.55 10.63 -10.17
CA LEU A 315 1.69 12.07 -9.91
C LEU A 315 2.56 12.75 -10.95
N ASN A 316 3.63 12.11 -11.43
CA ASN A 316 4.49 12.64 -12.48
C ASN A 316 3.73 12.79 -13.79
N ARG A 317 2.95 11.78 -14.18
CA ARG A 317 2.08 11.82 -15.37
C ARG A 317 1.11 13.00 -15.35
N LEU A 318 0.64 13.37 -14.16
CA LEU A 318 -0.26 14.51 -13.95
C LEU A 318 0.48 15.84 -13.72
N GLY A 319 1.80 15.83 -13.56
CA GLY A 319 2.59 17.02 -13.18
C GLY A 319 2.36 17.50 -11.74
N LEU A 320 1.84 16.63 -10.86
CA LEU A 320 1.38 16.97 -9.52
C LEU A 320 2.32 16.52 -8.39
N LEU A 321 3.50 15.94 -8.68
CA LEU A 321 4.39 15.44 -7.63
C LEU A 321 4.86 16.56 -6.71
N TYR A 322 5.37 17.66 -7.28
CA TYR A 322 5.83 18.81 -6.50
C TYR A 322 4.71 19.41 -5.64
N GLU A 323 3.59 19.79 -6.27
CA GLU A 323 2.48 20.45 -5.58
C GLU A 323 1.88 19.58 -4.46
N ARG A 324 1.69 18.28 -4.69
CA ARG A 324 1.16 17.39 -3.65
C ARG A 324 2.16 17.09 -2.56
N THR A 325 3.44 16.91 -2.88
CA THR A 325 4.48 16.72 -1.85
C THR A 325 4.58 17.97 -0.98
N LYS A 326 4.62 19.16 -1.59
CA LYS A 326 4.56 20.43 -0.86
C LYS A 326 3.29 20.53 -0.01
N LYS A 327 2.11 20.26 -0.54
CA LYS A 327 0.85 20.40 0.20
C LYS A 327 0.77 19.49 1.42
N TYR A 328 1.19 18.23 1.31
CA TYR A 328 0.95 17.21 2.33
C TYR A 328 2.17 16.84 3.18
N CYS A 329 3.37 17.33 2.83
CA CYS A 329 4.59 17.15 3.62
C CYS A 329 5.08 18.46 4.27
N ASN A 330 4.52 19.63 3.91
CA ASN A 330 4.87 20.91 4.53
C ASN A 330 4.35 21.00 5.97
N GLY A 331 5.21 21.42 6.91
CA GLY A 331 4.90 21.50 8.34
C GLY A 331 5.47 20.35 9.21
N HIS A 332 6.20 19.39 8.64
CA HIS A 332 6.95 18.43 9.45
C HIS A 332 8.16 19.11 10.11
N PRO A 333 8.45 18.93 11.41
CA PRO A 333 9.54 19.63 12.10
C PRO A 333 10.92 19.44 11.45
N THR A 334 11.14 18.32 10.76
CA THR A 334 12.37 18.10 9.97
C THR A 334 12.31 18.73 8.57
N ALA A 335 11.13 18.89 7.95
CA ALA A 335 10.96 19.62 6.69
C ALA A 335 11.07 21.15 6.89
N ALA A 336 10.81 21.65 8.10
CA ALA A 336 11.08 23.04 8.46
C ALA A 336 12.59 23.33 8.66
N ASN A 337 13.38 22.33 9.08
CA ASN A 337 14.82 22.47 9.30
C ASN A 337 15.68 22.16 8.06
N PHE A 338 15.19 21.34 7.12
CA PHE A 338 15.91 20.96 5.90
C PHE A 338 15.21 21.37 4.60
N GLY A 339 14.02 21.98 4.68
CA GLY A 339 13.16 22.19 3.52
C GLY A 339 12.40 20.91 3.13
N VAL A 340 11.38 21.05 2.29
CA VAL A 340 10.96 19.93 1.43
C VAL A 340 11.96 19.90 0.28
N ASP A 341 12.79 18.85 0.20
CA ASP A 341 13.76 18.59 -0.88
C ASP A 341 13.07 18.23 -2.22
N VAL A 342 12.00 18.94 -2.56
CA VAL A 342 11.27 18.81 -3.81
C VAL A 342 11.08 20.19 -4.42
N ALA A 343 11.43 20.29 -5.69
CA ALA A 343 11.30 21.47 -6.52
C ALA A 343 10.44 21.13 -7.76
N PRO A 344 9.93 22.13 -8.49
CA PRO A 344 9.09 21.90 -9.67
C PRO A 344 9.72 20.97 -10.72
N HIS A 345 11.05 21.00 -10.88
CA HIS A 345 11.76 20.15 -11.83
C HIS A 345 11.81 18.66 -11.43
N ASN A 346 11.51 18.30 -10.18
CA ASN A 346 11.54 16.90 -9.71
C ASN A 346 10.32 16.07 -10.14
N ASN A 347 9.38 16.67 -10.88
CA ASN A 347 8.36 15.94 -11.65
C ASN A 347 9.01 14.97 -12.67
N LEU A 348 10.25 15.21 -13.08
CA LEU A 348 11.09 14.25 -13.81
C LEU A 348 12.34 13.94 -12.99
N PHE A 349 12.91 12.74 -13.16
CA PHE A 349 14.24 12.42 -12.61
C PHE A 349 15.35 13.00 -13.50
N PRO A 350 16.56 13.23 -12.98
CA PRO A 350 17.70 13.49 -13.85
C PRO A 350 18.00 12.25 -14.70
N ILE A 351 18.41 12.46 -15.94
CA ILE A 351 19.06 11.43 -16.74
C ILE A 351 20.40 11.09 -16.05
N PRO A 352 20.72 9.81 -15.79
CA PRO A 352 21.99 9.46 -15.17
C PRO A 352 23.17 9.96 -16.02
N LEU A 353 24.15 10.61 -15.39
CA LEU A 353 25.29 11.22 -16.08
C LEU A 353 26.04 10.19 -16.96
N SER A 354 26.18 8.96 -16.46
CA SER A 354 26.82 7.86 -17.20
C SER A 354 26.14 7.56 -18.54
N GLU A 355 24.82 7.76 -18.65
CA GLU A 355 24.10 7.55 -19.92
C GLU A 355 24.33 8.71 -20.90
N ILE A 356 24.47 9.94 -20.40
CA ILE A 356 24.81 11.11 -21.22
C ILE A 356 26.23 10.96 -21.78
N GLU A 357 27.20 10.62 -20.92
CA GLU A 357 28.60 10.47 -21.31
C GLU A 357 28.82 9.32 -22.30
N ARG A 358 28.06 8.24 -22.18
CA ARG A 358 28.15 7.07 -23.08
C ARG A 358 27.49 7.32 -24.43
N ASN A 359 26.64 8.32 -24.57
CA ASN A 359 25.95 8.59 -25.82
C ASN A 359 26.84 9.39 -26.79
N THR A 360 27.69 8.70 -27.53
CA THR A 360 28.58 9.33 -28.52
C THR A 360 27.90 9.61 -29.86
N GLY A 361 26.70 9.06 -30.10
CA GLY A 361 25.98 9.16 -31.37
C GLY A 361 25.04 10.36 -31.48
N ALA A 362 24.68 10.98 -30.35
CA ALA A 362 23.83 12.17 -30.29
C ALA A 362 24.03 12.89 -28.95
N VAL A 363 23.72 14.18 -28.90
CA VAL A 363 23.66 14.93 -27.64
C VAL A 363 22.43 14.47 -26.86
N LEU A 364 22.63 13.91 -25.67
CA LEU A 364 21.55 13.61 -24.73
C LEU A 364 21.43 14.77 -23.73
N GLU A 365 20.53 15.70 -24.02
CA GLU A 365 20.29 16.86 -23.14
C GLU A 365 19.67 16.44 -21.81
N GLN A 366 20.12 17.05 -20.72
CA GLN A 366 19.57 16.82 -19.40
C GLN A 366 18.17 17.41 -19.26
N ASN A 367 17.33 16.81 -18.39
CA ASN A 367 16.03 17.37 -18.03
C ASN A 367 16.18 18.78 -17.42
N PRO A 368 15.28 19.73 -17.74
CA PRO A 368 15.36 21.09 -17.23
C PRO A 368 15.43 21.16 -15.70
N GLY A 369 16.27 22.05 -15.16
CA GLY A 369 16.43 22.27 -13.72
C GLY A 369 17.47 21.37 -13.04
N TYR A 370 17.98 20.36 -13.72
CA TYR A 370 19.17 19.63 -13.32
C TYR A 370 20.40 20.27 -13.96
N ALA A 371 21.54 20.24 -13.26
CA ALA A 371 22.78 20.81 -13.78
C ALA A 371 23.18 20.10 -15.09
N SER A 372 23.28 20.87 -16.17
CA SER A 372 24.09 20.50 -17.34
C SER A 372 25.54 20.61 -16.90
N GLN A 373 26.29 19.50 -16.91
CA GLN A 373 27.73 19.55 -16.69
C GLN A 373 28.46 19.65 -18.02
#